data_AF-A0A662V709-F1
#
_entry.id   AF-A0A662V709-F1
#
_cell.length_a   1.000
_cell.length_b   1.000
_cell.length_c   1.000
_cell.angle_alpha   90.00
_cell.angle_beta   90.00
_cell.angle_gamma   90.00
#
_symmetry.space_group_name_H-M   'P 1'
#
loop_
_entity.id
_entity.type
_entity.pdbx_description
1 polymer ?
#
loop_
_entity_poly.entity_id
_entity_poly.type
_entity_poly.pdbx_seq_one_letter_code
_entity_poly.pdbx_strand_id
1 'polypeptide(L)'
;MVAGRVLSVAVVALLMLGVLAPALVVAQEEVPEVVKLKIDKTEVYPGFQWIEIEAYLYVPSGYSIEKVEGRAVLKSGLETSLDLALTRLRPPTEITVGNKTYKVGYLLLGRLIVPQGMLPGKASLKIEVKGTFKKGEGEPYKLSYTKEVAVTIVDSRPVIDKRMEAYIKLERARTAVELAGAAGADVTGLSDRIAELEEALATAGSNLYVKGLVEDALKTYDTVIEEAESVAVHAALALIAAAKERDSRLDAINASVSALEARIKALEDAVSKTAKAVEEVSGNVAELAKSIEKTNKNVASVAKVLSEYSKTVNDYTAKINKAIEELDKKISKVADDTSKALESMGSQLEKVAKEAASGVAGPLGAIQGALVALAVIMLLGFAVLGIGLRRVVS
;
A
#
# COMPACT_ATOMS: atom_id res chain seq x y z
N MET A 1 -22.13 113.12 -78.88
CA MET A 1 -21.41 112.13 -79.74
C MET A 1 -19.95 112.54 -79.73
N VAL A 2 -18.95 111.81 -79.26
CA VAL A 2 -18.73 110.36 -79.26
C VAL A 2 -17.91 110.01 -78.00
N ALA A 3 -18.59 109.65 -76.91
CA ALA A 3 -18.00 109.07 -75.69
C ALA A 3 -18.04 107.52 -75.73
N GLY A 4 -17.92 106.94 -76.93
CA GLY A 4 -18.26 105.53 -77.19
C GLY A 4 -17.17 104.69 -77.84
N ARG A 5 -15.90 105.15 -77.90
CA ARG A 5 -14.83 104.41 -78.61
C ARG A 5 -13.57 104.10 -77.81
N VAL A 6 -13.47 104.50 -76.54
CA VAL A 6 -12.28 104.23 -75.71
C VAL A 6 -12.47 103.01 -74.79
N LEU A 7 -13.71 102.58 -74.55
CA LEU A 7 -13.99 101.47 -73.63
C LEU A 7 -13.86 100.07 -74.26
N SER A 8 -13.83 99.94 -75.59
CA SER A 8 -13.82 98.64 -76.27
C SER A 8 -12.41 98.06 -76.51
N VAL A 9 -11.38 98.90 -76.61
CA VAL A 9 -10.00 98.41 -76.85
C VAL A 9 -9.31 98.01 -75.54
N ALA A 10 -9.57 98.71 -74.45
CA ALA A 10 -8.99 98.40 -73.14
C ALA A 10 -9.54 97.09 -72.54
N VAL A 11 -10.82 96.79 -72.74
CA VAL A 11 -11.45 95.55 -72.23
C VAL A 11 -11.01 94.32 -73.03
N VAL A 12 -10.79 94.46 -74.34
CA VAL A 12 -10.29 93.35 -75.18
C VAL A 12 -8.79 93.11 -74.93
N ALA A 13 -8.00 94.15 -74.64
CA ALA A 13 -6.59 93.98 -74.26
C ALA A 13 -6.42 93.32 -72.88
N LEU A 14 -7.28 93.62 -71.90
CA LEU A 14 -7.29 92.97 -70.59
C LEU A 14 -7.79 91.52 -70.65
N LEU A 15 -8.73 91.20 -71.54
CA LEU A 15 -9.18 89.82 -71.76
C LEU A 15 -8.14 88.97 -72.53
N MET A 16 -7.35 89.58 -73.44
CA MET A 16 -6.30 88.87 -74.17
C MET A 16 -5.01 88.68 -73.35
N LEU A 17 -4.75 89.50 -72.33
CA LEU A 17 -3.66 89.26 -71.37
C LEU A 17 -3.96 88.14 -70.37
N GLY A 18 -5.23 87.73 -70.23
CA GLY A 18 -5.65 86.62 -69.38
C GLY A 18 -5.47 85.22 -69.98
N VAL A 19 -5.08 85.10 -71.26
CA VAL A 19 -5.04 83.81 -72.00
C VAL A 19 -3.59 83.34 -72.30
N LEU A 20 -2.57 84.05 -71.81
CA LEU A 20 -1.17 83.76 -72.13
C LEU A 20 -0.20 83.76 -70.94
N ALA A 21 -0.70 83.58 -69.72
CA ALA A 21 0.13 83.07 -68.64
C ALA A 21 0.11 81.54 -68.74
N PRO A 22 1.19 80.86 -69.18
CA PRO A 22 1.33 79.45 -68.83
C PRO A 22 1.23 79.40 -67.31
N ALA A 23 0.27 78.64 -66.79
CA ALA A 23 0.28 78.25 -65.41
C ALA A 23 1.63 77.57 -65.17
N LEU A 24 2.61 78.33 -64.67
CA LEU A 24 3.75 77.76 -63.98
C LEU A 24 3.11 77.05 -62.79
N VAL A 25 2.82 75.76 -62.99
CA VAL A 25 2.79 74.80 -61.90
C VAL A 25 4.23 74.82 -61.39
N VAL A 26 4.52 75.76 -60.48
CA VAL A 26 5.73 75.72 -59.68
C VAL A 26 5.64 74.41 -58.94
N ALA A 27 6.39 73.42 -59.41
CA ALA A 27 6.53 72.16 -58.70
C ALA A 27 6.99 72.50 -57.28
N GLN A 28 6.11 72.29 -56.31
CA GLN A 28 6.39 72.60 -54.92
C GLN A 28 7.66 71.83 -54.54
N GLU A 29 8.70 72.57 -54.14
CA GLU A 29 10.00 71.99 -53.85
C GLU A 29 9.86 70.93 -52.75
N GLU A 30 10.24 69.69 -53.07
CA GLU A 30 10.23 68.62 -52.09
C GLU A 30 11.36 68.86 -51.08
N VAL A 31 10.98 68.99 -49.82
CA VAL A 31 11.90 69.23 -48.70
C VAL A 31 11.92 68.02 -47.75
N PRO A 32 12.99 67.84 -46.95
CA PRO A 32 13.03 66.83 -45.90
C PRO A 32 11.89 67.00 -44.89
N GLU A 33 11.16 65.93 -44.59
CA GLU A 33 9.97 65.99 -43.71
C GLU A 33 9.75 64.65 -42.98
N VAL A 34 9.19 64.72 -41.76
CA VAL A 34 8.61 63.54 -41.09
C VAL A 34 7.22 63.29 -41.67
N VAL A 35 7.12 62.33 -42.59
CA VAL A 35 5.89 62.08 -43.36
C VAL A 35 4.87 61.24 -42.60
N LYS A 36 5.33 60.40 -41.66
CA LYS A 36 4.46 59.56 -40.85
C LYS A 36 5.06 59.35 -39.47
N LEU A 37 4.23 59.45 -38.45
CA LEU A 37 4.54 59.07 -37.08
C LEU A 37 3.62 57.90 -36.71
N LYS A 38 4.20 56.79 -36.27
CA LYS A 38 3.49 55.63 -35.75
C LYS A 38 3.89 55.43 -34.28
N ILE A 39 2.87 55.23 -33.46
CA ILE A 39 2.97 54.92 -32.04
C ILE A 39 2.16 53.64 -31.86
N ASP A 40 2.77 52.60 -31.30
CA ASP A 40 2.13 51.27 -31.23
C ASP A 40 0.98 51.21 -30.22
N LYS A 41 1.10 51.93 -29.10
CA LYS A 41 0.09 51.96 -28.04
C LYS A 41 0.01 53.33 -27.36
N THR A 42 -1.20 53.68 -26.93
CA THR A 42 -1.49 54.89 -26.17
C THR A 42 -2.00 54.60 -24.77
N GLU A 43 -2.18 53.32 -24.41
CA GLU A 43 -2.49 52.87 -23.05
C GLU A 43 -1.39 51.91 -22.61
N VAL A 44 -0.78 52.17 -21.46
CA VAL A 44 0.41 51.45 -21.02
C VAL A 44 0.41 51.15 -19.53
N TYR A 45 0.81 49.94 -19.18
CA TYR A 45 1.08 49.54 -17.81
C TYR A 45 2.51 49.92 -17.40
N PRO A 46 2.69 50.83 -16.41
CA PRO A 46 4.01 51.24 -15.95
C PRO A 46 4.76 50.06 -15.33
N GLY A 47 6.05 49.94 -15.68
CA GLY A 47 6.94 48.87 -15.25
C GLY A 47 6.87 47.58 -16.08
N PHE A 48 5.85 47.44 -16.94
CA PHE A 48 5.58 46.22 -17.70
C PHE A 48 5.62 46.43 -19.21
N GLN A 49 5.30 47.64 -19.67
CA GLN A 49 5.21 47.95 -21.10
C GLN A 49 6.11 49.13 -21.48
N TRP A 50 6.41 49.16 -22.77
CA TRP A 50 7.09 50.26 -23.46
C TRP A 50 6.22 50.75 -24.61
N ILE A 51 6.45 52.00 -25.03
CA ILE A 51 5.85 52.60 -26.22
C ILE A 51 6.87 52.54 -27.36
N GLU A 52 6.51 51.88 -28.45
CA GLU A 52 7.30 51.88 -29.68
C GLU A 52 6.95 53.10 -30.53
N ILE A 53 7.97 53.84 -30.92
CA ILE A 53 7.85 55.08 -31.68
C ILE A 53 8.61 54.90 -32.99
N GLU A 54 7.93 55.19 -34.10
CA GLU A 54 8.47 55.11 -35.46
C GLU A 54 8.15 56.42 -36.20
N ALA A 55 9.18 57.23 -36.49
CA ALA A 55 9.05 58.45 -37.28
C ALA A 55 9.76 58.29 -38.64
N TYR A 56 8.94 58.21 -39.69
CA TYR A 56 9.38 58.00 -41.08
C TYR A 56 9.86 59.33 -41.66
N LEU A 57 11.16 59.39 -41.96
CA LEU A 57 11.82 60.59 -42.45
C LEU A 57 12.04 60.50 -43.96
N TYR A 58 11.29 61.30 -44.71
CA TYR A 58 11.50 61.48 -46.13
C TYR A 58 12.64 62.46 -46.37
N VAL A 59 13.59 62.05 -47.21
CA VAL A 59 14.72 62.89 -47.65
C VAL A 59 14.72 62.88 -49.18
N PRO A 60 14.28 63.96 -49.84
CA PRO A 60 14.23 64.06 -51.29
C PRO A 60 15.61 63.92 -51.94
N SER A 61 15.63 63.52 -53.21
CA SER A 61 16.87 63.47 -53.99
C SER A 61 17.51 64.85 -54.09
N GLY A 62 18.82 64.93 -53.81
CA GLY A 62 19.58 66.18 -53.77
C GLY A 62 19.85 66.72 -52.36
N TYR A 63 19.21 66.16 -51.33
CA TYR A 63 19.56 66.44 -49.93
C TYR A 63 20.48 65.35 -49.36
N SER A 64 21.44 65.75 -48.53
CA SER A 64 22.21 64.87 -47.65
C SER A 64 21.94 65.20 -46.19
N ILE A 65 21.95 64.16 -45.34
CA ILE A 65 21.78 64.31 -43.90
C ILE A 65 23.11 64.77 -43.29
N GLU A 66 23.13 65.93 -42.62
CA GLU A 66 24.26 66.32 -41.77
C GLU A 66 24.04 65.86 -40.33
N LYS A 67 22.84 66.13 -39.80
CA LYS A 67 22.46 65.75 -38.44
C LYS A 67 20.96 65.53 -38.36
N VAL A 68 20.51 64.46 -37.72
CA VAL A 68 19.12 64.25 -37.36
C VAL A 68 19.08 63.69 -35.95
N GLU A 69 18.25 64.28 -35.11
CA GLU A 69 18.01 63.87 -33.73
C GLU A 69 16.50 63.71 -33.53
N GLY A 70 16.09 62.59 -32.95
CA GLY A 70 14.74 62.39 -32.46
C GLY A 70 14.76 62.24 -30.95
N ARG A 71 13.80 62.83 -30.25
CA ARG A 71 13.62 62.66 -28.81
C ARG A 71 12.15 62.47 -28.49
N ALA A 72 11.86 61.46 -27.67
CA ALA A 72 10.55 61.24 -27.08
C ALA A 72 10.61 61.56 -25.58
N VAL A 73 9.62 62.29 -25.07
CA VAL A 73 9.51 62.65 -23.65
C VAL A 73 8.10 62.34 -23.17
N LEU A 74 7.97 61.46 -22.19
CA LEU A 74 6.71 61.10 -21.55
C LEU A 74 6.64 61.73 -20.17
N LYS A 75 5.54 62.44 -19.88
CA LYS A 75 5.30 63.13 -18.61
C LYS A 75 3.98 62.69 -17.96
N SER A 76 4.07 62.19 -16.73
CA SER A 76 2.92 61.95 -15.82
C SER A 76 3.40 61.88 -14.38
N GLY A 77 3.47 63.03 -13.71
CA GLY A 77 4.10 63.18 -12.38
C GLY A 77 5.62 63.02 -12.37
N LEU A 78 6.13 62.04 -13.12
CA LEU A 78 7.52 61.82 -13.49
C LEU A 78 7.74 62.11 -14.97
N GLU A 79 8.99 62.43 -15.32
CA GLU A 79 9.44 62.59 -16.69
C GLU A 79 10.42 61.48 -17.04
N THR A 80 10.22 60.86 -18.20
CA THR A 80 11.17 59.92 -18.80
C THR A 80 11.36 60.28 -20.27
N SER A 81 12.56 60.06 -20.79
CA SER A 81 12.90 60.43 -22.16
C SER A 81 13.76 59.39 -22.84
N LEU A 82 13.64 59.30 -24.16
CA LEU A 82 14.44 58.45 -25.02
C LEU A 82 14.90 59.22 -26.26
N ASP A 83 16.19 59.15 -26.55
CA ASP A 83 16.71 59.56 -27.86
C ASP A 83 16.46 58.45 -28.88
N LEU A 84 15.82 58.80 -30.00
CA LEU A 84 15.44 57.87 -31.06
C LEU A 84 16.64 57.56 -31.96
N ALA A 85 16.82 56.29 -32.29
CA ALA A 85 17.89 55.84 -33.16
C ALA A 85 17.55 56.10 -34.63
N LEU A 86 18.45 56.76 -35.36
CA LEU A 86 18.32 56.91 -36.81
C LEU A 86 18.75 55.63 -37.52
N THR A 87 17.85 55.05 -38.30
CA THR A 87 18.05 53.82 -39.06
C THR A 87 17.81 54.06 -40.54
N ARG A 88 18.65 53.47 -41.38
CA ARG A 88 18.50 53.49 -42.84
C ARG A 88 17.75 52.25 -43.31
N LEU A 89 16.64 52.45 -44.01
CA LEU A 89 15.82 51.38 -44.56
C LEU A 89 16.43 50.87 -45.88
N ARG A 90 16.56 49.54 -46.01
CA ARG A 90 16.98 48.89 -47.26
C ARG A 90 16.08 47.67 -47.54
N PRO A 91 15.27 47.68 -48.61
CA PRO A 91 15.01 48.80 -49.53
C PRO A 91 14.24 49.96 -48.86
N PRO A 92 14.18 51.16 -49.48
CA PRO A 92 13.29 52.22 -49.04
C PRO A 92 11.83 51.75 -49.00
N THR A 93 11.07 52.26 -48.03
CA THR A 93 9.64 51.95 -47.85
C THR A 93 8.77 53.01 -48.51
N GLU A 94 7.73 52.60 -49.23
CA GLU A 94 6.76 53.53 -49.81
C GLU A 94 5.68 53.87 -48.76
N ILE A 95 5.52 55.16 -48.46
CA ILE A 95 4.53 55.67 -47.52
C ILE A 95 3.62 56.65 -48.24
N THR A 96 2.33 56.36 -48.29
CA THR A 96 1.31 57.24 -48.88
C THR A 96 0.64 58.09 -47.80
N VAL A 97 0.65 59.41 -47.99
CA VAL A 97 0.01 60.38 -47.08
C VAL A 97 -0.87 61.28 -47.94
N GLY A 98 -2.20 61.18 -47.75
CA GLY A 98 -3.16 61.82 -48.65
C GLY A 98 -3.01 61.29 -50.08
N ASN A 99 -2.79 62.19 -51.05
CA ASN A 99 -2.64 61.84 -52.47
C ASN A 99 -1.18 61.71 -52.93
N LYS A 100 -0.20 61.72 -52.00
CA LYS A 100 1.23 61.71 -52.32
C LYS A 100 1.92 60.47 -51.74
N THR A 101 2.75 59.83 -52.55
CA THR A 101 3.58 58.68 -52.16
C THR A 101 5.03 59.08 -52.00
N TYR A 102 5.59 58.80 -50.84
CA TYR A 102 6.97 59.11 -50.48
C TYR A 102 7.82 57.84 -50.43
N LYS A 103 9.01 57.88 -51.05
CA LYS A 103 10.02 56.83 -50.91
C LYS A 103 10.90 57.14 -49.68
N VAL A 104 10.57 56.52 -48.56
CA VAL A 104 11.23 56.77 -47.27
C VAL A 104 12.44 55.87 -47.10
N GLY A 105 13.63 56.48 -47.02
CA GLY A 105 14.89 55.77 -46.79
C GLY A 105 15.38 55.77 -45.35
N TYR A 106 14.75 56.56 -44.47
CA TYR A 106 15.21 56.78 -43.10
C TYR A 106 14.05 56.68 -42.10
N LEU A 107 14.34 56.10 -40.94
CA LEU A 107 13.41 55.88 -39.85
C LEU A 107 14.09 56.24 -38.54
N LEU A 108 13.45 57.09 -37.72
CA LEU A 108 13.80 57.23 -36.31
C LEU A 108 12.95 56.24 -35.52
N LEU A 109 13.57 55.35 -34.76
CA LEU A 109 12.86 54.37 -33.94
C LEU A 109 13.39 54.30 -32.51
N GLY A 110 12.51 53.94 -31.57
CA GLY A 110 12.88 53.72 -30.18
C GLY A 110 11.76 53.08 -29.36
N ARG A 111 12.16 52.39 -28.27
CA ARG A 111 11.26 51.81 -27.27
C ARG A 111 11.35 52.60 -25.97
N LEU A 112 10.36 53.46 -25.71
CA LEU A 112 10.32 54.25 -24.49
C LEU A 112 9.76 53.41 -23.34
N ILE A 113 10.63 53.01 -22.41
CA ILE A 113 10.25 52.26 -21.22
C ILE A 113 9.42 53.16 -20.30
N VAL A 114 8.26 52.67 -19.86
CA VAL A 114 7.39 53.37 -18.90
C VAL A 114 7.80 52.93 -17.48
N PRO A 115 8.39 53.82 -16.66
CA PRO A 115 8.87 53.44 -15.33
C PRO A 115 7.72 53.06 -14.39
N GLN A 116 7.95 52.11 -13.49
CA GLN A 116 6.94 51.63 -12.53
C GLN A 116 6.38 52.74 -11.61
N GLY A 117 7.19 53.76 -11.30
CA GLY A 117 6.77 54.88 -10.44
C GLY A 117 5.92 55.94 -11.13
N MET A 118 5.61 55.80 -12.42
CA MET A 118 4.83 56.79 -13.16
C MET A 118 3.37 56.80 -12.68
N LEU A 119 2.80 57.99 -12.47
CA LEU A 119 1.46 58.12 -11.91
C LEU A 119 0.38 57.65 -12.90
N PRO A 120 -0.60 56.82 -12.46
CA PRO A 120 -1.75 56.46 -13.28
C PRO A 120 -2.58 57.67 -13.69
N GLY A 121 -3.16 57.61 -14.90
CA GLY A 121 -4.02 58.64 -15.45
C GLY A 121 -3.48 59.23 -16.76
N LYS A 122 -3.89 60.48 -17.06
CA LYS A 122 -3.52 61.16 -18.31
C LYS A 122 -2.05 61.57 -18.28
N ALA A 123 -1.34 61.21 -19.35
CA ALA A 123 0.04 61.56 -19.62
C ALA A 123 0.17 62.25 -20.98
N SER A 124 1.27 62.99 -21.14
CA SER A 124 1.64 63.58 -22.42
C SER A 124 2.93 62.95 -22.94
N LEU A 125 2.88 62.42 -24.17
CA LEU A 125 4.04 61.98 -24.93
C LEU A 125 4.36 63.03 -25.99
N LYS A 126 5.49 63.72 -25.81
CA LYS A 126 6.02 64.69 -26.77
C LYS A 126 7.13 64.04 -27.61
N ILE A 127 6.98 64.06 -28.92
CA ILE A 127 7.98 63.61 -29.90
C ILE A 127 8.52 64.84 -30.62
N GLU A 128 9.84 65.02 -30.56
CA GLU A 128 10.56 66.10 -31.24
C GLU A 128 11.56 65.49 -32.22
N VAL A 129 11.51 65.91 -33.48
CA VAL A 129 12.51 65.55 -34.50
C VAL A 129 13.12 66.83 -35.05
N LYS A 130 14.44 66.93 -34.93
CA LYS A 130 15.23 68.05 -35.44
C LYS A 130 16.24 67.52 -36.44
N GLY A 131 16.44 68.22 -37.54
CA GLY A 131 17.43 67.81 -38.53
C GLY A 131 18.00 68.97 -39.31
N THR A 132 19.24 68.79 -39.75
CA THR A 132 19.97 69.70 -40.64
C THR A 132 20.34 68.91 -41.89
N PHE A 133 19.94 69.42 -43.06
CA PHE A 133 20.13 68.77 -44.34
C PHE A 133 20.79 69.73 -45.33
N LYS A 134 21.81 69.27 -46.04
CA LYS A 134 22.52 70.07 -47.03
C LYS A 134 21.97 69.79 -48.42
N LYS A 135 21.77 70.85 -49.21
CA LYS A 135 21.38 70.76 -50.63
C LYS A 135 22.41 71.47 -51.50
N GLY A 136 23.35 70.71 -52.06
CA GLY A 136 24.48 71.29 -52.81
C GLY A 136 25.30 72.26 -51.97
N GLU A 137 25.59 73.45 -52.50
CA GLU A 137 26.36 74.52 -51.82
C GLU A 137 25.46 75.58 -51.12
N GLY A 138 24.14 75.40 -51.12
CA GLY A 138 23.20 76.35 -50.51
C GLY A 138 23.14 76.26 -48.98
N GLU A 139 22.38 77.20 -48.39
CA GLU A 139 22.06 77.20 -46.97
C GLU A 139 21.39 75.87 -46.55
N PRO A 140 21.79 75.28 -45.41
CA PRO A 140 21.22 74.01 -44.96
C PRO A 140 19.75 74.17 -44.55
N TYR A 141 18.93 73.22 -44.97
CA TYR A 141 17.55 73.12 -44.57
C TYR A 141 17.45 72.60 -43.13
N LYS A 142 16.70 73.30 -42.28
CA LYS A 142 16.45 72.93 -40.89
C LYS A 142 15.04 72.38 -40.73
N LEU A 143 14.94 71.09 -40.44
CA LEU A 143 13.69 70.43 -40.08
C LEU A 143 13.43 70.59 -38.58
N SER A 144 12.21 70.99 -38.23
CA SER A 144 11.70 70.95 -36.86
C SER A 144 10.28 70.39 -36.88
N TYR A 145 10.12 69.19 -36.33
CA TYR A 145 8.84 68.51 -36.17
C TYR A 145 8.58 68.30 -34.68
N THR A 146 7.35 68.61 -34.24
CA THR A 146 6.92 68.36 -32.86
C THR A 146 5.49 67.85 -32.89
N LYS A 147 5.26 66.72 -32.21
CA LYS A 147 3.93 66.16 -32.01
C LYS A 147 3.74 65.80 -30.55
N GLU A 148 2.60 66.19 -30.01
CA GLU A 148 2.15 65.79 -28.68
C GLU A 148 0.99 64.81 -28.82
N VAL A 149 1.05 63.72 -28.06
CA VAL A 149 0.08 62.64 -28.09
C VAL A 149 -0.35 62.34 -26.66
N ALA A 150 -1.65 62.26 -26.44
CA ALA A 150 -2.21 61.84 -25.16
C ALA A 150 -1.97 60.34 -24.96
N VAL A 151 -1.46 59.99 -23.79
CA VAL A 151 -1.23 58.61 -23.36
C VAL A 151 -1.95 58.38 -22.03
N THR A 152 -2.48 57.19 -21.80
CA THR A 152 -3.07 56.78 -20.53
C THR A 152 -2.10 55.83 -19.82
N ILE A 153 -1.66 56.21 -18.63
CA ILE A 153 -0.92 55.32 -17.73
C ILE A 153 -1.95 54.52 -16.94
N VAL A 154 -2.00 53.22 -17.16
CA VAL A 154 -2.94 52.32 -16.49
C VAL A 154 -2.41 52.01 -15.09
N ASP A 155 -3.31 51.84 -14.11
CA ASP A 155 -2.92 51.40 -12.77
C ASP A 155 -2.39 49.96 -12.84
N SER A 156 -1.14 49.76 -12.42
CA SER A 156 -0.45 48.47 -12.48
C SER A 156 -0.55 47.65 -11.19
N ARG A 157 -1.14 48.21 -10.12
CA ARG A 157 -1.38 47.50 -8.86
C ARG A 157 -2.18 46.21 -9.05
N PRO A 158 -3.31 46.19 -9.79
CA PRO A 158 -4.06 44.95 -10.02
C PRO A 158 -3.23 43.83 -10.67
N VAL A 159 -2.26 44.19 -11.51
CA VAL A 159 -1.36 43.22 -12.15
C VAL A 159 -0.41 42.59 -11.14
N ILE A 160 0.14 43.41 -10.24
CA ILE A 160 1.04 42.96 -9.18
C ILE A 160 0.28 42.09 -8.17
N ASP A 161 -0.90 42.53 -7.75
CA ASP A 161 -1.75 41.83 -6.79
C ASP A 161 -2.16 40.47 -7.32
N LYS A 162 -2.63 40.40 -8.58
CA LYS A 162 -3.06 39.15 -9.22
C LYS A 162 -1.91 38.17 -9.42
N ARG A 163 -0.72 38.66 -9.81
CA ARG A 163 0.48 37.83 -9.84
C ARG A 163 0.77 37.26 -8.45
N MET A 164 0.79 38.09 -7.43
CA MET A 164 1.08 37.67 -6.05
C MET A 164 0.08 36.61 -5.57
N GLU A 165 -1.20 36.81 -5.88
CA GLU A 165 -2.24 35.85 -5.58
C GLU A 165 -1.97 34.48 -6.24
N ALA A 166 -1.63 34.46 -7.53
CA ALA A 166 -1.30 33.22 -8.24
C ALA A 166 -0.14 32.45 -7.57
N TYR A 167 0.93 33.14 -7.17
CA TYR A 167 2.04 32.53 -6.42
C TYR A 167 1.58 31.93 -5.10
N ILE A 168 0.79 32.68 -4.31
CA ILE A 168 0.31 32.23 -3.01
C ILE A 168 -0.61 31.02 -3.15
N LYS A 169 -1.50 31.00 -4.13
CA LYS A 169 -2.44 29.89 -4.37
C LYS A 169 -1.69 28.64 -4.80
N LEU A 170 -0.73 28.77 -5.70
CA LEU A 170 0.12 27.65 -6.13
C LEU A 170 0.92 27.06 -4.96
N GLU A 171 1.51 27.90 -4.10
CA GLU A 171 2.28 27.43 -2.95
C GLU A 171 1.38 26.70 -1.93
N ARG A 172 0.15 27.19 -1.72
CA ARG A 172 -0.86 26.49 -0.89
C ARG A 172 -1.23 25.13 -1.47
N ALA A 173 -1.43 25.06 -2.79
CA ALA A 173 -1.74 23.82 -3.48
C ALA A 173 -0.59 22.80 -3.35
N ARG A 174 0.64 23.25 -3.58
CA ARG A 174 1.85 22.45 -3.38
C ARG A 174 1.95 21.92 -1.95
N THR A 175 1.78 22.79 -0.96
CA THR A 175 1.81 22.40 0.46
C THR A 175 0.73 21.34 0.76
N ALA A 176 -0.49 21.51 0.23
CA ALA A 176 -1.57 20.55 0.43
C ALA A 176 -1.24 19.18 -0.19
N VAL A 177 -0.66 19.16 -1.40
CA VAL A 177 -0.21 17.94 -2.07
C VAL A 177 0.90 17.24 -1.29
N GLU A 178 1.90 17.97 -0.79
CA GLU A 178 2.98 17.43 0.04
C GLU A 178 2.45 16.80 1.34
N LEU A 179 1.52 17.48 2.02
CA LEU A 179 0.87 16.97 3.23
C LEU A 179 0.04 15.71 2.98
N ALA A 180 -0.74 15.69 1.89
CA ALA A 180 -1.52 14.52 1.50
C ALA A 180 -0.61 13.33 1.17
N GLY A 181 0.47 13.55 0.43
CA GLY A 181 1.47 12.52 0.14
C GLY A 181 2.16 11.99 1.40
N ALA A 182 2.54 12.86 2.34
CA ALA A 182 3.11 12.46 3.63
C ALA A 182 2.13 11.64 4.48
N ALA A 183 0.83 11.87 4.35
CA ALA A 183 -0.21 11.06 4.97
C ALA A 183 -0.45 9.71 4.26
N GLY A 184 0.28 9.42 3.18
CA GLY A 184 0.17 8.19 2.40
C GLY A 184 -0.98 8.18 1.41
N ALA A 185 -1.54 9.34 1.07
CA ALA A 185 -2.49 9.45 -0.04
C ALA A 185 -1.74 9.33 -1.38
N ASP A 186 -2.40 8.77 -2.39
CA ASP A 186 -1.90 8.81 -3.76
C ASP A 186 -2.11 10.21 -4.33
N VAL A 187 -1.00 10.88 -4.67
CA VAL A 187 -0.98 12.27 -5.13
C VAL A 187 -0.24 12.45 -6.46
N THR A 188 0.14 11.37 -7.16
CA THR A 188 1.00 11.47 -8.36
C THR A 188 0.41 12.41 -9.41
N GLY A 189 -0.88 12.27 -9.73
CA GLY A 189 -1.54 13.16 -10.70
C GLY A 189 -1.67 14.62 -10.22
N LEU A 190 -1.70 14.87 -8.91
CA LEU A 190 -1.73 16.23 -8.37
C LEU A 190 -0.34 16.88 -8.42
N SER A 191 0.71 16.12 -8.17
CA SER A 191 2.10 16.59 -8.30
C SER A 191 2.43 16.99 -9.73
N ASP A 192 1.99 16.21 -10.72
CA ASP A 192 2.16 16.55 -12.14
C ASP A 192 1.44 17.87 -12.48
N ARG A 193 0.23 18.07 -11.95
CA ARG A 193 -0.52 19.31 -12.15
C ARG A 193 0.17 20.52 -11.52
N ILE A 194 0.80 20.38 -10.35
CA ILE A 194 1.61 21.46 -9.76
C ILE A 194 2.75 21.85 -10.70
N ALA A 195 3.46 20.89 -11.29
CA ALA A 195 4.54 21.17 -12.23
C ALA A 195 4.05 21.92 -13.49
N GLU A 196 2.89 21.53 -14.04
CA GLU A 196 2.26 22.25 -15.16
C GLU A 196 1.94 23.72 -14.79
N LEU A 197 1.42 23.95 -13.57
CA LEU A 197 1.10 25.29 -13.08
C LEU A 197 2.35 26.14 -12.83
N GLU A 198 3.45 25.54 -12.37
CA GLU A 198 4.75 26.23 -12.24
C GLU A 198 5.27 26.71 -13.59
N GLU A 199 5.17 25.89 -14.64
CA GLU A 199 5.54 26.25 -16.00
C GLU A 199 4.64 27.36 -16.56
N ALA A 200 3.33 27.28 -16.32
CA ALA A 200 2.38 28.32 -16.70
C ALA A 200 2.72 29.65 -16.03
N LEU A 201 3.07 29.64 -14.74
CA LEU A 201 3.45 30.84 -13.99
C LEU A 201 4.76 31.46 -14.51
N ALA A 202 5.75 30.63 -14.87
CA ALA A 202 6.97 31.08 -15.51
C ALA A 202 6.69 31.73 -16.88
N THR A 203 5.80 31.13 -17.67
CA THR A 203 5.35 31.66 -18.96
C THR A 203 4.64 33.00 -18.80
N ALA A 204 3.76 33.14 -17.80
CA ALA A 204 3.10 34.39 -17.47
C ALA A 204 4.11 35.49 -17.08
N GLY A 205 5.12 35.13 -16.27
CA GLY A 205 6.22 36.03 -15.93
C GLY A 205 6.99 36.54 -17.15
N SER A 206 7.28 35.65 -18.10
CA SER A 206 7.93 36.01 -19.38
C SER A 206 7.05 36.94 -20.22
N ASN A 207 5.76 36.61 -20.37
CA ASN A 207 4.81 37.45 -21.09
C ASN A 207 4.71 38.85 -20.47
N LEU A 208 4.70 38.94 -19.14
CA LEU A 208 4.60 40.20 -18.42
C LEU A 208 5.87 41.06 -18.51
N TYR A 209 7.04 40.50 -18.19
CA TYR A 209 8.28 41.28 -18.03
C TYR A 209 9.15 41.35 -19.28
N VAL A 210 9.07 40.37 -20.16
CA VAL A 210 9.92 40.29 -21.35
C VAL A 210 9.17 40.76 -22.59
N LYS A 211 7.89 40.43 -22.70
CA LYS A 211 7.08 40.72 -23.90
C LYS A 211 6.09 41.87 -23.73
N GLY A 212 5.80 42.30 -22.51
CA GLY A 212 4.80 43.34 -22.23
C GLY A 212 3.37 42.93 -22.58
N LEU A 213 3.10 41.62 -22.65
CA LEU A 213 1.78 41.03 -22.91
C LEU A 213 1.02 40.88 -21.59
N VAL A 214 0.58 42.03 -21.05
CA VAL A 214 -0.03 42.11 -19.71
C VAL A 214 -1.35 41.33 -19.64
N GLU A 215 -2.21 41.45 -20.65
CA GLU A 215 -3.51 40.76 -20.69
C GLU A 215 -3.36 39.23 -20.73
N ASP A 216 -2.43 38.73 -21.56
CA ASP A 216 -2.12 37.30 -21.63
C ASP A 216 -1.59 36.79 -20.29
N ALA A 217 -0.69 37.55 -19.65
CA ALA A 217 -0.17 37.19 -18.33
C ALA A 217 -1.27 37.17 -17.26
N LEU A 218 -2.17 38.18 -17.24
CA LEU A 218 -3.30 38.24 -16.33
C LEU A 218 -4.23 37.03 -16.50
N LYS A 219 -4.53 36.65 -17.74
CA LYS A 219 -5.35 35.47 -18.04
C LYS A 219 -4.69 34.19 -17.55
N THR A 220 -3.38 34.04 -17.74
CA THR A 220 -2.66 32.88 -17.20
C THR A 220 -2.65 32.87 -15.68
N TYR A 221 -2.49 34.03 -15.02
CA TYR A 221 -2.61 34.11 -13.55
C TYR A 221 -3.99 33.70 -13.05
N ASP A 222 -5.08 34.11 -13.73
CA ASP A 222 -6.44 33.65 -13.40
C ASP A 222 -6.55 32.12 -13.46
N THR A 223 -6.09 31.51 -14.56
CA THR A 223 -6.09 30.06 -14.71
C THR A 223 -5.28 29.38 -13.60
N VAL A 224 -4.09 29.91 -13.28
CA VAL A 224 -3.26 29.35 -12.19
C VAL A 224 -3.97 29.45 -10.85
N ILE A 225 -4.65 30.57 -10.56
CA ILE A 225 -5.41 30.74 -9.31
C ILE A 225 -6.51 29.68 -9.20
N GLU A 226 -7.38 29.59 -10.21
CA GLU A 226 -8.52 28.66 -10.21
C GLU A 226 -8.06 27.19 -10.13
N GLU A 227 -7.05 26.83 -10.91
CA GLU A 227 -6.55 25.46 -10.93
C GLU A 227 -5.77 25.09 -9.67
N ALA A 228 -4.96 26.00 -9.12
CA ALA A 228 -4.27 25.75 -7.85
C ALA A 228 -5.26 25.54 -6.70
N GLU A 229 -6.36 26.31 -6.65
CA GLU A 229 -7.42 26.06 -5.67
C GLU A 229 -8.05 24.68 -5.85
N SER A 230 -8.34 24.30 -7.09
CA SER A 230 -8.85 22.96 -7.40
C SER A 230 -7.88 21.87 -6.93
N VAL A 231 -6.59 22.00 -7.23
CA VAL A 231 -5.56 21.04 -6.77
C VAL A 231 -5.52 20.96 -5.25
N ALA A 232 -5.56 22.10 -4.55
CA ALA A 232 -5.57 22.13 -3.09
C ALA A 232 -6.79 21.39 -2.50
N VAL A 233 -7.98 21.57 -3.10
CA VAL A 233 -9.21 20.87 -2.69
C VAL A 233 -9.08 19.36 -2.93
N HIS A 234 -8.58 18.94 -4.09
CA HIS A 234 -8.39 17.52 -4.39
C HIS A 234 -7.35 16.87 -3.46
N ALA A 235 -6.28 17.57 -3.11
CA ALA A 235 -5.31 17.10 -2.13
C ALA A 235 -5.94 16.92 -0.75
N ALA A 236 -6.79 17.85 -0.31
CA ALA A 236 -7.52 17.72 0.95
C ALA A 236 -8.50 16.54 0.94
N LEU A 237 -9.18 16.29 -0.19
CA LEU A 237 -10.05 15.12 -0.35
C LEU A 237 -9.25 13.81 -0.30
N ALA A 238 -8.09 13.75 -0.96
CA ALA A 238 -7.20 12.60 -0.93
C ALA A 238 -6.71 12.30 0.50
N LEU A 239 -6.37 13.34 1.27
CA LEU A 239 -6.02 13.22 2.68
C LEU A 239 -7.18 12.64 3.52
N ILE A 240 -8.40 13.14 3.33
CA ILE A 240 -9.60 12.63 4.03
C ILE A 240 -9.84 11.16 3.69
N ALA A 241 -9.69 10.77 2.41
CA ALA A 241 -9.83 9.38 1.98
C ALA A 241 -8.78 8.47 2.65
N ALA A 242 -7.52 8.90 2.69
CA ALA A 242 -6.44 8.17 3.36
C ALA A 242 -6.70 8.02 4.87
N ALA A 243 -7.24 9.06 5.53
CA ALA A 243 -7.62 8.99 6.94
C ALA A 243 -8.75 7.96 7.18
N LYS A 244 -9.78 7.97 6.33
CA LYS A 244 -10.92 7.02 6.44
C LYS A 244 -10.49 5.56 6.26
N GLU A 245 -9.55 5.31 5.37
CA GLU A 245 -8.97 3.97 5.19
C GLU A 245 -8.20 3.52 6.44
N ARG A 246 -7.44 4.42 7.08
CA ARG A 246 -6.76 4.14 8.34
C ARG A 246 -7.75 3.81 9.46
N ASP A 247 -8.82 4.59 9.60
CA ASP A 247 -9.86 4.33 10.61
C ASP A 247 -10.51 2.96 10.41
N SER A 248 -10.83 2.62 9.15
CA SER A 248 -11.41 1.30 8.81
C SER A 248 -10.45 0.15 9.17
N ARG A 249 -9.14 0.35 8.95
CA ARG A 249 -8.12 -0.62 9.37
C ARG A 249 -7.98 -0.73 10.89
N LEU A 250 -8.10 0.39 11.62
CA LEU A 250 -8.12 0.38 13.09
C LEU A 250 -9.32 -0.39 13.63
N ASP A 251 -10.51 -0.20 13.06
CA ASP A 251 -11.71 -0.96 13.43
C ASP A 251 -11.52 -2.46 13.21
N ALA A 252 -10.94 -2.85 12.07
CA ALA A 252 -10.64 -4.25 11.76
C ALA A 252 -9.62 -4.86 12.75
N ILE A 253 -8.60 -4.09 13.15
CA ILE A 253 -7.63 -4.50 14.17
C ILE A 253 -8.33 -4.67 15.52
N ASN A 254 -9.17 -3.73 15.94
CA ASN A 254 -9.91 -3.79 17.20
C ASN A 254 -10.84 -5.02 17.26
N ALA A 255 -11.53 -5.32 16.16
CA ALA A 255 -12.34 -6.53 16.04
C ALA A 255 -11.49 -7.80 16.17
N SER A 256 -10.32 -7.83 15.55
CA SER A 256 -9.39 -8.96 15.63
C SER A 256 -8.84 -9.15 17.04
N VAL A 257 -8.49 -8.07 17.73
CA VAL A 257 -8.05 -8.09 19.14
C VAL A 257 -9.14 -8.65 20.03
N SER A 258 -10.37 -8.16 19.90
CA SER A 258 -11.53 -8.65 20.68
C SER A 258 -11.78 -10.15 20.46
N ALA A 259 -11.62 -10.63 19.23
CA ALA A 259 -11.76 -12.05 18.92
C ALA A 259 -10.62 -12.89 19.54
N LEU A 260 -9.39 -12.38 19.57
CA LEU A 260 -8.26 -13.03 20.23
C LEU A 260 -8.46 -13.09 21.75
N GLU A 261 -8.94 -12.02 22.38
CA GLU A 261 -9.26 -12.00 23.83
C GLU A 261 -10.31 -13.06 24.18
N ALA A 262 -11.37 -13.19 23.38
CA ALA A 262 -12.39 -14.22 23.58
C ALA A 262 -11.80 -15.64 23.46
N ARG A 263 -10.90 -15.87 22.49
CA ARG A 263 -10.22 -17.17 22.32
C ARG A 263 -9.29 -17.49 23.48
N ILE A 264 -8.56 -16.49 24.00
CA ILE A 264 -7.69 -16.66 25.17
C ILE A 264 -8.54 -17.09 26.37
N LYS A 265 -9.65 -16.40 26.64
CA LYS A 265 -10.57 -16.75 27.73
C LYS A 265 -11.10 -18.19 27.61
N ALA A 266 -11.49 -18.60 26.40
CA ALA A 266 -11.95 -19.96 26.16
C ALA A 266 -10.85 -21.01 26.40
N LEU A 267 -9.59 -20.69 26.06
CA LEU A 267 -8.44 -21.56 26.35
C LEU A 267 -8.15 -21.62 27.85
N GLU A 268 -8.20 -20.50 28.56
CA GLU A 268 -8.05 -20.46 30.02
C GLU A 268 -9.08 -21.37 30.71
N ASP A 269 -10.35 -21.30 30.29
CA ASP A 269 -11.42 -22.16 30.79
C ASP A 269 -11.16 -23.65 30.48
N ALA A 270 -10.70 -23.97 29.26
CA ALA A 270 -10.38 -25.33 28.86
C ALA A 270 -9.19 -25.91 29.64
N VAL A 271 -8.15 -25.10 29.86
CA VAL A 271 -6.99 -25.46 30.69
C VAL A 271 -7.44 -25.72 32.14
N SER A 272 -8.28 -24.86 32.71
CA SER A 272 -8.83 -25.04 34.06
C SER A 272 -9.61 -26.35 34.20
N LYS A 273 -10.47 -26.68 33.24
CA LYS A 273 -11.21 -27.96 33.22
C LYS A 273 -10.27 -29.16 33.13
N THR A 274 -9.26 -29.08 32.26
CA THR A 274 -8.26 -30.14 32.09
C THR A 274 -7.46 -30.36 33.37
N ALA A 275 -7.04 -29.27 34.04
CA ALA A 275 -6.34 -29.35 35.32
C ALA A 275 -7.15 -30.10 36.39
N LYS A 276 -8.45 -29.78 36.51
CA LYS A 276 -9.35 -30.50 37.44
C LYS A 276 -9.50 -31.98 37.10
N ALA A 277 -9.64 -32.32 35.81
CA ALA A 277 -9.72 -33.72 35.38
C ALA A 277 -8.42 -34.50 35.69
N VAL A 278 -7.26 -33.85 35.54
CA VAL A 278 -5.97 -34.44 35.91
C VAL A 278 -5.87 -34.68 37.42
N GLU A 279 -6.34 -33.75 38.25
CA GLU A 279 -6.41 -33.92 39.71
C GLU A 279 -7.30 -35.11 40.09
N GLU A 280 -8.49 -35.23 39.48
CA GLU A 280 -9.42 -36.34 39.72
C GLU A 280 -8.81 -37.70 39.34
N VAL A 281 -8.22 -37.80 38.15
CA VAL A 281 -7.52 -39.02 37.71
C VAL A 281 -6.38 -39.37 38.67
N SER A 282 -5.61 -38.38 39.10
CA SER A 282 -4.52 -38.59 40.07
C SER A 282 -5.04 -39.13 41.41
N GLY A 283 -6.19 -38.63 41.88
CA GLY A 283 -6.89 -39.16 43.04
C GLY A 283 -7.31 -40.62 42.86
N ASN A 284 -7.96 -40.94 41.74
CA ASN A 284 -8.41 -42.30 41.42
C ASN A 284 -7.24 -43.30 41.33
N VAL A 285 -6.11 -42.88 40.75
CA VAL A 285 -4.88 -43.69 40.69
C VAL A 285 -4.36 -43.98 42.10
N ALA A 286 -4.37 -42.99 42.99
CA ALA A 286 -3.94 -43.18 44.38
C ALA A 286 -4.86 -44.14 45.15
N GLU A 287 -6.18 -44.08 44.93
CA GLU A 287 -7.13 -45.02 45.53
C GLU A 287 -6.96 -46.45 44.99
N LEU A 288 -6.77 -46.61 43.68
CA LEU A 288 -6.52 -47.91 43.07
C LEU A 288 -5.23 -48.53 43.60
N ALA A 289 -4.17 -47.73 43.78
CA ALA A 289 -2.92 -48.19 44.38
C ALA A 289 -3.13 -48.75 45.79
N LYS A 290 -3.93 -48.08 46.64
CA LYS A 290 -4.30 -48.59 47.98
C LYS A 290 -5.11 -49.89 47.90
N SER A 291 -6.03 -49.99 46.95
CA SER A 291 -6.84 -51.20 46.73
C SER A 291 -6.00 -52.41 46.29
N ILE A 292 -5.04 -52.18 45.39
CA ILE A 292 -4.06 -53.19 44.98
C ILE A 292 -3.22 -53.64 46.17
N GLU A 293 -2.72 -52.71 47.00
CA GLU A 293 -1.96 -53.05 48.20
C GLU A 293 -2.76 -53.94 49.16
N LYS A 294 -4.03 -53.61 49.40
CA LYS A 294 -4.93 -54.42 50.24
C LYS A 294 -5.15 -55.82 49.65
N THR A 295 -5.38 -55.91 48.34
CA THR A 295 -5.56 -57.18 47.63
C THR A 295 -4.32 -58.05 47.73
N ASN A 296 -3.13 -57.47 47.54
CA ASN A 296 -1.86 -58.18 47.70
C ASN A 296 -1.67 -58.73 49.11
N LYS A 297 -2.04 -57.98 50.15
CA LYS A 297 -2.03 -58.48 51.54
C LYS A 297 -2.98 -59.66 51.73
N ASN A 298 -4.18 -59.60 51.16
CA ASN A 298 -5.14 -60.71 51.21
C ASN A 298 -4.63 -61.95 50.47
N VAL A 299 -4.07 -61.80 49.27
CA VAL A 299 -3.47 -62.90 48.49
C VAL A 299 -2.33 -63.56 49.29
N ALA A 300 -1.45 -62.77 49.90
CA ALA A 300 -0.37 -63.30 50.74
C ALA A 300 -0.93 -64.10 51.94
N SER A 301 -2.01 -63.62 52.56
CA SER A 301 -2.67 -64.34 53.65
C SER A 301 -3.30 -65.67 53.19
N VAL A 302 -4.00 -65.69 52.06
CA VAL A 302 -4.57 -66.92 51.48
C VAL A 302 -3.48 -67.92 51.11
N ALA A 303 -2.38 -67.45 50.50
CA ALA A 303 -1.23 -68.30 50.16
C ALA A 303 -0.64 -68.98 51.41
N LYS A 304 -0.56 -68.25 52.55
CA LYS A 304 -0.13 -68.82 53.82
C LYS A 304 -1.08 -69.91 54.33
N VAL A 305 -2.39 -69.65 54.31
CA VAL A 305 -3.41 -70.64 54.73
C VAL A 305 -3.36 -71.89 53.84
N LEU A 306 -3.23 -71.74 52.53
CA LEU A 306 -3.07 -72.87 51.61
C LEU A 306 -1.80 -73.69 51.91
N SER A 307 -0.70 -73.04 52.25
CA SER A 307 0.54 -73.71 52.67
C SER A 307 0.33 -74.53 53.96
N GLU A 308 -0.36 -73.96 54.95
CA GLU A 308 -0.71 -74.65 56.20
C GLU A 308 -1.62 -75.86 55.94
N TYR A 309 -2.66 -75.71 55.12
CA TYR A 309 -3.53 -76.84 54.74
C TYR A 309 -2.78 -77.92 53.97
N SER A 310 -1.92 -77.56 53.03
CA SER A 310 -1.07 -78.52 52.32
C SER A 310 -0.22 -79.34 53.28
N LYS A 311 0.38 -78.70 54.30
CA LYS A 311 1.12 -79.38 55.36
C LYS A 311 0.23 -80.33 56.16
N THR A 312 -0.96 -79.89 56.58
CA THR A 312 -1.92 -80.72 57.32
C THR A 312 -2.37 -81.95 56.51
N VAL A 313 -2.65 -81.78 55.21
CA VAL A 313 -3.02 -82.89 54.32
C VAL A 313 -1.87 -83.89 54.17
N ASN A 314 -0.63 -83.40 54.03
CA ASN A 314 0.55 -84.27 53.99
C ASN A 314 0.74 -85.05 55.30
N ASP A 315 0.53 -84.40 56.45
CA ASP A 315 0.60 -85.05 57.77
C ASP A 315 -0.47 -86.14 57.93
N TYR A 316 -1.72 -85.87 57.51
CA TYR A 316 -2.79 -86.87 57.53
C TYR A 316 -2.50 -88.03 56.58
N THR A 317 -2.03 -87.75 55.37
CA THR A 317 -1.63 -88.77 54.39
C THR A 317 -0.55 -89.68 54.98
N ALA A 318 0.48 -89.11 55.62
CA ALA A 318 1.53 -89.88 56.28
C ALA A 318 0.99 -90.74 57.44
N LYS A 319 0.06 -90.23 58.25
CA LYS A 319 -0.59 -91.00 59.32
C LYS A 319 -1.44 -92.14 58.77
N ILE A 320 -2.21 -91.91 57.71
CA ILE A 320 -3.01 -92.94 57.04
C ILE A 320 -2.10 -94.03 56.50
N ASN A 321 -1.02 -93.67 55.81
CA ASN A 321 -0.05 -94.65 55.29
C ASN A 321 0.55 -95.53 56.40
N LYS A 322 0.95 -94.93 57.53
CA LYS A 322 1.40 -95.69 58.70
C LYS A 322 0.32 -96.63 59.25
N ALA A 323 -0.92 -96.17 59.35
CA ALA A 323 -2.03 -97.00 59.82
C ALA A 323 -2.31 -98.16 58.86
N ILE A 324 -2.20 -97.95 57.55
CA ILE A 324 -2.29 -99.01 56.54
C ILE A 324 -1.15 -100.02 56.72
N GLU A 325 0.09 -99.58 56.88
CA GLU A 325 1.24 -100.48 57.13
C GLU A 325 1.06 -101.31 58.41
N GLU A 326 0.54 -100.72 59.49
CA GLU A 326 0.23 -101.44 60.73
C GLU A 326 -0.89 -102.45 60.55
N LEU A 327 -1.95 -102.09 59.82
CA LEU A 327 -3.04 -103.01 59.48
C LEU A 327 -2.54 -104.17 58.62
N ASP A 328 -1.72 -103.91 57.61
CA ASP A 328 -1.11 -104.94 56.77
C ASP A 328 -0.25 -105.90 57.60
N LYS A 329 0.54 -105.39 58.56
CA LYS A 329 1.29 -106.24 59.51
C LYS A 329 0.37 -107.10 60.39
N LYS A 330 -0.73 -106.52 60.90
CA LYS A 330 -1.72 -107.26 61.71
C LYS A 330 -2.42 -108.34 60.88
N ILE A 331 -2.82 -108.03 59.64
CA ILE A 331 -3.43 -108.98 58.70
C ILE A 331 -2.45 -110.12 58.43
N SER A 332 -1.19 -109.81 58.12
CA SER A 332 -0.14 -110.81 57.90
C SER A 332 0.03 -111.73 59.12
N LYS A 333 0.07 -111.15 60.33
CA LYS A 333 0.16 -111.93 61.56
C LYS A 333 -1.06 -112.83 61.79
N VAL A 334 -2.28 -112.32 61.56
CA VAL A 334 -3.51 -113.13 61.65
C VAL A 334 -3.48 -114.25 60.62
N ALA A 335 -3.01 -113.99 59.40
CA ALA A 335 -2.86 -115.02 58.37
C ALA A 335 -1.85 -116.10 58.81
N ASP A 336 -0.70 -115.72 59.36
CA ASP A 336 0.29 -116.65 59.91
C ASP A 336 -0.26 -117.48 61.08
N ASP A 337 -0.91 -116.83 62.04
CA ASP A 337 -1.52 -117.49 63.21
C ASP A 337 -2.63 -118.46 62.77
N THR A 338 -3.43 -118.07 61.77
CA THR A 338 -4.46 -118.93 61.15
C THR A 338 -3.82 -120.12 60.44
N SER A 339 -2.74 -119.90 59.68
CA SER A 339 -1.99 -120.97 59.00
C SER A 339 -1.44 -121.99 60.01
N LYS A 340 -0.82 -121.52 61.10
CA LYS A 340 -0.33 -122.40 62.18
C LYS A 340 -1.45 -123.16 62.87
N ALA A 341 -2.59 -122.53 63.12
CA ALA A 341 -3.76 -123.18 63.70
C ALA A 341 -4.30 -124.28 62.77
N LEU A 342 -4.35 -124.02 61.46
CA LEU A 342 -4.70 -125.01 60.44
C LEU A 342 -3.71 -126.17 60.39
N GLU A 343 -2.40 -125.92 60.46
CA GLU A 343 -1.37 -126.96 60.56
C GLU A 343 -1.52 -127.81 61.83
N SER A 344 -1.79 -127.17 62.98
CA SER A 344 -2.04 -127.85 64.24
C SER A 344 -3.31 -128.70 64.19
N MET A 345 -4.41 -128.16 63.65
CA MET A 345 -5.63 -128.92 63.38
C MET A 345 -5.38 -130.08 62.44
N GLY A 346 -4.63 -129.88 61.35
CA GLY A 346 -4.24 -130.94 60.43
C GLY A 346 -3.47 -132.06 61.13
N SER A 347 -2.54 -131.70 62.03
CA SER A 347 -1.78 -132.65 62.85
C SER A 347 -2.66 -133.37 63.88
N GLN A 348 -3.64 -132.70 64.48
CA GLN A 348 -4.62 -133.31 65.37
C GLN A 348 -5.57 -134.26 64.64
N LEU A 349 -6.04 -133.87 63.45
CA LEU A 349 -6.80 -134.73 62.54
C LEU A 349 -6.00 -135.97 62.15
N GLU A 350 -4.71 -135.83 61.89
CA GLU A 350 -3.81 -136.97 61.63
C GLU A 350 -3.69 -137.89 62.85
N LYS A 351 -3.62 -137.34 64.07
CA LYS A 351 -3.66 -138.13 65.32
C LYS A 351 -4.99 -138.85 65.51
N VAL A 352 -6.13 -138.17 65.34
CA VAL A 352 -7.46 -138.78 65.42
C VAL A 352 -7.62 -139.88 64.37
N ALA A 353 -7.13 -139.68 63.15
CA ALA A 353 -7.11 -140.70 62.10
C ALA A 353 -6.26 -141.92 62.50
N LYS A 354 -5.09 -141.71 63.13
CA LYS A 354 -4.25 -142.78 63.68
C LYS A 354 -4.90 -143.50 64.87
N GLU A 355 -5.58 -142.78 65.76
CA GLU A 355 -6.30 -143.36 66.91
C GLU A 355 -7.51 -144.18 66.46
N ALA A 356 -8.32 -143.66 65.53
CA ALA A 356 -9.41 -144.40 64.89
C ALA A 356 -8.91 -145.66 64.14
N ALA A 357 -7.72 -145.60 63.53
CA ALA A 357 -7.08 -146.78 62.94
C ALA A 357 -6.59 -147.79 63.99
N SER A 358 -6.20 -147.34 65.18
CA SER A 358 -5.71 -148.22 66.27
C SER A 358 -6.83 -148.87 67.10
N GLY A 359 -8.01 -148.24 67.22
CA GLY A 359 -9.16 -148.79 67.94
C GLY A 359 -9.89 -149.94 67.24
N VAL A 360 -9.57 -150.19 65.96
CA VAL A 360 -10.21 -151.22 65.10
C VAL A 360 -9.38 -152.50 65.00
N ALA A 361 -8.18 -152.57 65.59
CA ALA A 361 -7.32 -153.75 65.49
C ALA A 361 -7.56 -154.75 66.65
N GLY A 362 -8.73 -155.41 66.62
CA GLY A 362 -8.99 -156.64 67.38
C GLY A 362 -10.47 -157.05 67.45
N PRO A 363 -10.93 -158.10 66.73
CA PRO A 363 -10.34 -158.76 65.55
C PRO A 363 -11.34 -158.90 64.38
N LEU A 364 -10.87 -158.63 63.15
CA LEU A 364 -10.98 -159.51 61.96
C LEU A 364 -10.63 -158.70 60.71
N GLY A 365 -9.41 -158.94 60.22
CA GLY A 365 -8.83 -158.31 59.04
C GLY A 365 -9.34 -158.92 57.72
N ALA A 366 -9.12 -158.15 56.65
CA ALA A 366 -9.54 -158.31 55.26
C ALA A 366 -11.06 -158.03 55.08
N ILE A 367 -11.49 -156.81 54.74
CA ILE A 367 -11.14 -156.07 53.52
C ILE A 367 -10.87 -154.60 53.87
N GLN A 368 -9.63 -154.18 53.64
CA GLN A 368 -9.01 -152.94 54.11
C GLN A 368 -8.68 -152.06 52.90
N GLY A 369 -8.91 -150.74 52.98
CA GLY A 369 -8.05 -149.77 52.30
C GLY A 369 -8.66 -148.62 51.48
N ALA A 370 -9.85 -148.71 50.91
CA ALA A 370 -10.28 -147.68 49.94
C ALA A 370 -11.38 -146.71 50.39
N LEU A 371 -12.20 -147.06 51.40
CA LEU A 371 -13.36 -146.22 51.75
C LEU A 371 -13.00 -144.98 52.61
N VAL A 372 -11.82 -144.96 53.24
CA VAL A 372 -11.39 -143.85 54.12
C VAL A 372 -10.74 -142.71 53.33
N ALA A 373 -10.17 -142.98 52.15
CA ALA A 373 -9.57 -141.95 51.30
C ALA A 373 -10.60 -141.03 50.61
N LEU A 374 -11.84 -141.49 50.41
CA LEU A 374 -12.91 -140.74 49.75
C LEU A 374 -13.57 -139.68 50.65
N ALA A 375 -13.48 -139.79 51.97
CA ALA A 375 -14.07 -138.82 52.90
C ALA A 375 -13.16 -137.62 53.22
N VAL A 376 -11.84 -137.81 53.21
CA VAL A 376 -10.86 -136.74 53.54
C VAL A 376 -10.66 -135.77 52.38
N ILE A 377 -10.76 -136.24 51.13
CA ILE A 377 -10.65 -135.38 49.94
C ILE A 377 -11.89 -134.47 49.77
N MET A 378 -13.09 -134.91 50.19
CA MET A 378 -14.28 -134.07 50.13
C MET A 378 -14.35 -132.99 51.22
N LEU A 379 -13.69 -133.18 52.38
CA LEU A 379 -13.64 -132.18 53.46
C LEU A 379 -12.59 -131.07 53.23
N LEU A 380 -11.54 -131.33 52.44
CA LEU A 380 -10.60 -130.30 51.98
C LEU A 380 -11.18 -129.40 50.86
N GLY A 381 -12.36 -129.76 50.35
CA GLY A 381 -13.11 -128.97 49.35
C GLY A 381 -13.71 -127.65 49.85
N PHE A 382 -13.49 -127.23 51.10
CA PHE A 382 -14.10 -126.01 51.65
C PHE A 382 -13.15 -125.01 52.35
N ALA A 383 -11.82 -125.24 52.38
CA ALA A 383 -10.92 -124.45 53.23
C ALA A 383 -9.84 -123.60 52.52
N VAL A 384 -9.67 -123.65 51.19
CA VAL A 384 -8.63 -122.84 50.51
C VAL A 384 -9.17 -122.24 49.21
N LEU A 385 -9.01 -120.91 49.08
CA LEU A 385 -9.42 -119.98 47.99
C LEU A 385 -10.66 -119.12 48.23
N GLY A 386 -10.99 -118.87 49.50
CA GLY A 386 -11.57 -117.61 49.94
C GLY A 386 -10.51 -116.69 50.56
N ILE A 387 -9.43 -116.33 49.85
CA ILE A 387 -8.51 -115.22 50.18
C ILE A 387 -7.94 -114.69 48.85
N GLY A 388 -8.37 -113.49 48.48
CA GLY A 388 -7.98 -112.80 47.24
C GLY A 388 -8.73 -111.48 47.05
N LEU A 389 -8.98 -110.77 48.16
CA LEU A 389 -9.44 -109.39 48.16
C LEU A 389 -8.22 -108.47 48.03
N ARG A 390 -8.37 -107.35 47.31
CA ARG A 390 -7.52 -106.14 47.30
C ARG A 390 -6.14 -106.22 46.63
N ARG A 391 -6.05 -105.57 45.46
CA ARG A 391 -5.29 -104.32 45.16
C ARG A 391 -5.72 -103.88 43.75
N VAL A 392 -5.94 -102.62 43.35
CA VAL A 392 -5.79 -101.29 43.94
C VAL A 392 -6.59 -100.32 43.04
N VAL A 393 -7.25 -99.38 43.70
CA VAL A 393 -7.89 -98.15 43.17
C VAL A 393 -6.80 -97.09 42.90
N SER A 394 -7.15 -96.09 42.09
CA SER A 394 -6.48 -94.80 41.83
C SER A 394 -5.42 -94.78 40.74
#